data_AF-A0A954SMI5-F1
#
_entry.id   AF-A0A954SMI5-F1
#
_cell.length_a   1.000
_cell.length_b   1.000
_cell.length_c   1.000
_cell.angle_alpha   90.00
_cell.angle_beta   90.00
_cell.angle_gamma   90.00
#
_symmetry.space_group_name_H-M   'P 1'
#
loop_
_entity.id
_entity.type
_entity.pdbx_description
1 polymer ?
#
loop_
_entity_poly.entity_id
_entity_poly.type
_entity_poly.pdbx_seq_one_letter_code
_entity_poly.pdbx_strand_id
1 'polypeptide(L)'
;MSQASRIRPSSTRILCFARPTMFPWLGVVFLSSVLSIPILAANPDTKSEAAPAKESEKAKKTESSKKESVELQWGEIEITGVLPEAPTVPGLFGEMQESLLDVIKRLDHAAGDKKLHGIVLKIKSVQIGWGKLHEVRSAIARVRAAGKRTIAWLEEGGSMDYLLATACDEVVIPEPAALMLVGLRAEVSFYKNLFEKLDLKPDMLRVGEYKSAAEPYTRSEMSPQFREEMEAILDDYYGQMVEVISTSRKITPDEVRSAIDSGPLTSKAALNSKLVDRLEYIDQVESRLKGESPDEKVKWLRRYGKMKVDTDFSGFGGMVKMMELMMGIEQPQRK
;
A
#
# COMPACT_ATOMS: atom_id res chain seq x y z
N MET A 1 18.20 -60.43 -12.85
CA MET A 1 18.76 -59.97 -14.14
C MET A 1 17.86 -58.85 -14.63
N SER A 2 18.13 -57.60 -14.24
CA SER A 2 19.00 -56.64 -14.94
C SER A 2 18.34 -56.07 -16.20
N GLN A 3 17.88 -54.82 -16.14
CA GLN A 3 18.55 -53.73 -16.84
C GLN A 3 18.14 -52.38 -16.25
N ALA A 4 19.14 -51.65 -15.75
CA ALA A 4 19.07 -50.27 -15.32
C ALA A 4 19.81 -49.42 -16.37
N SER A 5 19.13 -48.46 -16.99
CA SER A 5 19.76 -47.49 -17.88
C SER A 5 20.27 -46.29 -17.08
N ARG A 6 21.60 -46.23 -16.91
CA ARG A 6 22.33 -45.09 -16.36
C ARG A 6 22.39 -43.95 -17.38
N ILE A 7 22.04 -42.74 -16.96
CA ILE A 7 22.33 -41.50 -17.69
C ILE A 7 23.53 -40.83 -16.98
N ARG A 8 24.62 -40.60 -17.72
CA ARG A 8 25.78 -39.80 -17.28
C ARG A 8 25.56 -38.31 -17.60
N PRO A 9 26.12 -37.37 -16.81
CA PRO A 9 26.08 -35.95 -17.12
C PRO A 9 27.23 -35.56 -18.07
N SER A 10 26.93 -34.82 -19.13
CA SER A 10 27.93 -34.18 -19.98
C SER A 10 28.26 -32.79 -19.45
N SER A 11 29.53 -32.59 -19.11
CA SER A 11 30.14 -31.30 -18.84
C SER A 11 30.06 -30.40 -20.08
N THR A 12 29.72 -29.12 -19.89
CA THR A 12 29.93 -28.10 -20.92
C THR A 12 30.42 -26.83 -20.26
N ARG A 13 31.39 -26.23 -20.94
CA ARG A 13 32.43 -25.35 -20.46
C ARG A 13 31.92 -23.92 -20.25
N ILE A 14 32.32 -23.33 -19.13
CA ILE A 14 32.27 -21.89 -18.90
C ILE A 14 33.36 -21.26 -19.77
N LEU A 15 32.96 -20.45 -20.75
CA LEU A 15 33.87 -19.61 -21.53
C LEU A 15 33.86 -18.20 -20.93
N CYS A 16 34.96 -17.86 -20.27
CA CYS A 16 35.35 -16.49 -19.97
C CYS A 16 35.54 -15.70 -21.26
N PHE A 17 34.89 -14.55 -21.37
CA PHE A 17 35.31 -13.50 -22.30
C PHE A 17 35.77 -12.28 -21.51
N ALA A 18 37.08 -12.03 -21.59
CA ALA A 18 37.73 -10.82 -21.16
C ALA A 18 37.60 -9.74 -22.26
N ARG A 19 37.35 -8.49 -21.88
CA ARG A 19 38.15 -7.36 -22.38
C ARG A 19 37.96 -6.09 -21.53
N PRO A 20 38.98 -5.22 -21.48
CA PRO A 20 39.17 -4.16 -20.49
C PRO A 20 38.80 -2.78 -21.03
N THR A 21 38.60 -1.80 -20.14
CA THR A 21 39.00 -0.40 -20.39
C THR A 21 39.41 0.27 -19.08
N MET A 22 40.62 0.85 -19.12
CA MET A 22 41.29 1.63 -18.07
C MET A 22 41.04 3.13 -18.29
N PHE A 23 40.83 3.86 -17.18
CA PHE A 23 41.37 5.21 -16.82
C PHE A 23 41.10 6.44 -17.73
N PRO A 24 41.33 7.70 -17.26
CA PRO A 24 41.61 8.18 -15.90
C PRO A 24 40.62 9.23 -15.36
N TRP A 25 40.69 9.40 -14.05
CA TRP A 25 40.27 10.57 -13.27
C TRP A 25 41.54 11.37 -12.92
N LEU A 26 41.65 12.65 -13.26
CA LEU A 26 42.58 13.60 -12.62
C LEU A 26 42.35 15.07 -13.03
N GLY A 27 42.07 15.90 -12.03
CA GLY A 27 42.56 17.28 -11.91
C GLY A 27 41.85 18.38 -12.69
N VAL A 28 41.31 19.39 -12.00
CA VAL A 28 42.00 20.66 -11.76
C VAL A 28 41.16 21.53 -10.81
N VAL A 29 41.84 21.95 -9.73
CA VAL A 29 41.50 22.99 -8.76
C VAL A 29 41.63 24.36 -9.43
N PHE A 30 40.75 25.35 -9.17
CA PHE A 30 41.21 26.72 -8.89
C PHE A 30 40.15 27.61 -8.22
N LEU A 31 40.57 28.13 -7.06
CA LEU A 31 40.12 29.28 -6.28
C LEU A 31 39.67 30.50 -7.12
N SER A 32 38.61 31.19 -6.70
CA SER A 32 38.71 32.41 -5.87
C SER A 32 37.45 33.28 -5.96
N SER A 33 36.93 33.60 -4.78
CA SER A 33 36.11 34.76 -4.44
C SER A 33 36.74 36.10 -4.90
N VAL A 34 35.94 37.11 -5.25
CA VAL A 34 35.99 38.49 -4.69
C VAL A 34 34.73 39.27 -5.13
N LEU A 35 33.98 39.75 -4.13
CA LEU A 35 33.00 40.84 -4.17
C LEU A 35 33.70 42.17 -4.48
N SER A 36 33.09 43.05 -5.29
CA SER A 36 33.26 44.52 -5.17
C SER A 36 32.19 45.31 -5.95
N ILE A 37 31.39 46.07 -5.21
CA ILE A 37 30.69 47.31 -5.59
C ILE A 37 31.41 48.42 -4.80
N PRO A 38 31.79 49.59 -5.37
CA PRO A 38 30.97 50.83 -5.33
C PRO A 38 31.05 51.66 -6.65
N ILE A 39 29.97 52.30 -7.13
CA ILE A 39 29.33 53.58 -6.72
C ILE A 39 30.21 54.84 -6.98
N LEU A 40 29.78 55.60 -8.00
CA LEU A 40 29.60 57.07 -8.09
C LEU A 40 30.81 58.02 -8.16
N ALA A 41 30.87 58.80 -9.26
CA ALA A 41 31.11 60.25 -9.23
C ALA A 41 30.81 60.86 -10.61
N ALA A 42 29.92 61.87 -10.66
CA ALA A 42 30.13 63.17 -11.33
C ALA A 42 28.78 63.87 -11.60
N ASN A 43 28.46 64.80 -10.71
CA ASN A 43 27.61 65.99 -10.94
C ASN A 43 28.52 67.08 -11.59
N PRO A 44 28.01 68.14 -12.27
CA PRO A 44 27.29 69.18 -11.54
C PRO A 44 26.20 69.99 -12.29
N ASP A 45 25.42 70.70 -11.47
CA ASP A 45 24.72 71.97 -11.70
C ASP A 45 23.48 72.02 -12.62
N THR A 46 22.28 72.09 -12.03
CA THR A 46 21.63 73.38 -11.69
C THR A 46 20.17 73.22 -11.21
N LYS A 47 19.93 73.71 -9.99
CA LYS A 47 18.74 74.40 -9.43
C LYS A 47 17.31 73.94 -9.82
N SER A 48 16.57 73.51 -8.78
CA SER A 48 15.34 74.14 -8.25
C SER A 48 14.25 73.13 -7.92
N GLU A 49 14.06 72.91 -6.62
CA GLU A 49 12.98 72.10 -6.04
C GLU A 49 11.84 73.03 -5.61
N ALA A 50 10.63 72.77 -6.09
CA ALA A 50 9.37 73.21 -5.48
C ALA A 50 8.24 72.24 -5.89
N ALA A 51 7.74 71.47 -4.93
CA ALA A 51 6.46 70.75 -4.99
C ALA A 51 5.30 71.74 -4.69
N PRO A 52 3.98 71.38 -4.72
CA PRO A 52 3.38 70.05 -4.89
C PRO A 52 2.04 69.96 -5.72
N ALA A 53 1.57 68.71 -5.84
CA ALA A 53 0.16 68.26 -5.73
C ALA A 53 -0.81 68.25 -6.95
N LYS A 54 -1.25 67.01 -7.24
CA LYS A 54 -2.57 66.50 -7.70
C LYS A 54 -2.95 66.69 -9.17
N GLU A 55 -2.90 65.59 -9.93
CA GLU A 55 -4.13 64.93 -10.40
C GLU A 55 -3.87 63.51 -10.91
N SER A 56 -4.88 62.68 -10.72
CA SER A 56 -4.92 61.24 -10.89
C SER A 56 -5.20 60.82 -12.32
N GLU A 57 -4.33 59.97 -12.89
CA GLU A 57 -4.70 59.14 -14.05
C GLU A 57 -4.63 57.66 -13.65
N LYS A 58 -5.73 57.20 -13.06
CA LYS A 58 -5.98 55.78 -12.78
C LYS A 58 -6.33 55.08 -14.10
N ALA A 59 -5.45 54.16 -14.47
CA ALA A 59 -5.79 52.75 -14.60
C ALA A 59 -7.06 52.41 -15.40
N LYS A 60 -6.85 52.12 -16.69
CA LYS A 60 -7.62 51.11 -17.41
C LYS A 60 -6.64 50.06 -17.95
N LYS A 61 -6.02 49.31 -17.04
CA LYS A 61 -5.39 48.03 -17.37
C LYS A 61 -6.44 46.94 -17.15
N THR A 62 -6.93 46.47 -18.27
CA THR A 62 -7.71 45.26 -18.52
C THR A 62 -7.44 44.18 -17.47
N GLU A 63 -8.52 43.79 -16.78
CA GLU A 63 -8.62 42.56 -16.01
C GLU A 63 -8.36 41.36 -16.94
N SER A 64 -7.11 40.90 -16.95
CA SER A 64 -6.76 39.55 -17.35
C SER A 64 -7.01 38.66 -16.13
N SER A 65 -8.12 37.93 -16.15
CA SER A 65 -8.45 36.87 -15.21
C SER A 65 -7.24 35.95 -14.96
N LYS A 66 -6.68 35.96 -13.74
CA LYS A 66 -5.82 34.87 -13.28
C LYS A 66 -6.67 33.61 -13.26
N LYS A 67 -6.47 32.73 -14.24
CA LYS A 67 -6.87 31.32 -14.13
C LYS A 67 -6.13 30.78 -12.91
N GLU A 68 -6.82 30.57 -11.79
CA GLU A 68 -6.28 29.79 -10.69
C GLU A 68 -5.95 28.41 -11.26
N SER A 69 -4.67 28.09 -11.33
CA SER A 69 -4.21 26.75 -11.70
C SER A 69 -4.76 25.79 -10.65
N VAL A 70 -5.75 24.98 -11.02
CA VAL A 70 -6.29 23.95 -10.14
C VAL A 70 -5.15 22.97 -9.86
N GLU A 71 -4.73 22.88 -8.59
CA GLU A 71 -3.68 21.95 -8.17
C GLU A 71 -4.34 20.60 -7.88
N LEU A 72 -4.16 19.61 -8.77
CA LEU A 72 -4.69 18.26 -8.54
C LEU A 72 -3.87 17.56 -7.48
N GLN A 73 -4.53 17.18 -6.38
CA GLN A 73 -3.87 16.46 -5.29
C GLN A 73 -4.25 14.98 -5.33
N TRP A 74 -3.25 14.11 -5.23
CA TRP A 74 -3.42 12.67 -5.07
C TRP A 74 -2.92 12.25 -3.70
N GLY A 75 -3.74 11.51 -2.96
CA GLY A 75 -3.38 10.99 -1.65
C GLY A 75 -2.85 9.56 -1.74
N GLU A 76 -1.66 9.30 -1.21
CA GLU A 76 -1.16 7.94 -1.07
C GLU A 76 -1.46 7.36 0.32
N ILE A 77 -2.12 6.21 0.34
CA ILE A 77 -2.40 5.45 1.57
C ILE A 77 -1.76 4.08 1.43
N GLU A 78 -0.79 3.79 2.29
CA GLU A 78 -0.18 2.47 2.39
C GLU A 78 -0.96 1.61 3.39
N ILE A 79 -1.28 0.37 2.99
CA ILE A 79 -1.93 -0.65 3.81
C ILE A 79 -1.01 -1.86 3.80
N THR A 80 -0.48 -2.22 4.97
CA THR A 80 0.54 -3.26 5.10
C THR A 80 0.42 -4.04 6.39
N GLY A 81 0.74 -5.32 6.34
CA GLY A 81 0.83 -6.20 7.51
C GLY A 81 -0.51 -6.38 8.24
N VAL A 82 -0.44 -6.48 9.57
CA VAL A 82 -1.60 -6.64 10.43
C VAL A 82 -2.25 -5.29 10.74
N LEU A 83 -3.59 -5.27 10.80
CA LEU A 83 -4.37 -4.12 11.25
C LEU A 83 -5.00 -4.45 12.61
N PRO A 84 -4.42 -4.05 13.75
CA PRO A 84 -5.03 -4.28 15.06
C PRO A 84 -6.35 -3.50 15.21
N GLU A 85 -7.26 -4.04 16.01
CA GLU A 85 -8.58 -3.41 16.26
C GLU A 85 -8.49 -2.19 17.19
N ALA A 86 -7.51 -2.22 18.10
CA ALA A 86 -7.22 -1.15 19.03
C ALA A 86 -5.79 -0.65 18.81
N PRO A 87 -5.47 0.61 19.16
CA PRO A 87 -4.10 1.11 19.15
C PRO A 87 -3.22 0.19 20.00
N THR A 88 -2.16 -0.34 19.40
CA THR A 88 -1.16 -1.10 20.14
C THR A 88 -0.12 -0.13 20.70
N VAL A 89 0.18 -0.24 21.99
CA VAL A 89 1.29 0.52 22.58
C VAL A 89 2.57 -0.08 22.00
N PRO A 90 3.35 0.68 21.21
CA PRO A 90 4.62 0.17 20.72
C PRO A 90 5.54 -0.13 21.90
N GLY A 91 6.30 -1.22 21.82
CA GLY A 91 7.41 -1.44 22.75
C GLY A 91 8.45 -0.31 22.65
N LEU A 92 9.42 -0.28 23.57
CA LEU A 92 10.45 0.77 23.65
C LEU A 92 11.21 1.02 22.31
N PHE A 93 11.23 0.03 21.41
CA PHE A 93 11.83 0.11 20.08
C PHE A 93 10.85 -0.27 18.95
N GLY A 94 9.55 -0.32 19.22
CA GLY A 94 8.52 -0.68 18.26
C GLY A 94 8.04 0.53 17.45
N GLU A 95 7.76 0.33 16.17
CA GLU A 95 6.97 1.29 15.42
C GLU A 95 5.50 1.18 15.82
N MET A 96 4.81 2.32 15.97
CA MET A 96 3.37 2.30 16.19
C MET A 96 2.69 1.68 14.96
N GLN A 97 1.99 0.57 15.18
CA GLN A 97 1.20 -0.05 14.14
C GLN A 97 -0.09 0.74 13.93
N GLU A 98 -0.46 0.92 12.67
CA GLU A 98 -1.69 1.60 12.31
C GLU A 98 -2.88 0.67 12.54
N SER A 99 -3.89 1.14 13.28
CA SER A 99 -5.08 0.34 13.56
C SER A 99 -6.03 0.30 12.35
N LEU A 100 -6.95 -0.68 12.35
CA LEU A 100 -8.03 -0.75 11.36
C LEU A 100 -8.84 0.56 11.31
N LEU A 101 -9.18 1.10 12.49
CA LEU A 101 -9.95 2.34 12.61
C LEU A 101 -9.19 3.53 12.02
N ASP A 102 -7.86 3.59 12.17
CA ASP A 102 -7.05 4.66 11.61
C ASP A 102 -7.06 4.61 10.08
N VAL A 103 -6.91 3.42 9.49
CA VAL A 103 -7.01 3.24 8.03
C VAL A 103 -8.38 3.66 7.52
N ILE A 104 -9.47 3.25 8.19
CA ILE A 104 -10.84 3.62 7.81
C ILE A 104 -11.05 5.13 7.92
N LYS A 105 -10.64 5.77 9.03
CA LYS A 105 -10.71 7.22 9.22
C LYS A 105 -9.94 7.97 8.13
N ARG A 106 -8.78 7.47 7.71
CA ARG A 106 -7.98 8.07 6.62
C ARG A 106 -8.68 7.98 5.28
N LEU A 107 -9.29 6.83 4.97
CA LEU A 107 -10.08 6.64 3.75
C LEU A 107 -11.32 7.55 3.76
N ASP A 108 -12.05 7.62 4.87
CA ASP A 108 -13.22 8.49 5.01
C ASP A 108 -12.86 9.98 4.93
N HIS A 109 -11.72 10.37 5.50
CA HIS A 109 -11.19 11.72 5.34
C HIS A 109 -10.85 12.01 3.88
N ALA A 110 -10.22 11.06 3.17
CA ALA A 110 -9.92 11.21 1.75
C ALA A 110 -11.19 11.34 0.89
N ALA A 111 -12.28 10.64 1.26
CA ALA A 111 -13.57 10.78 0.60
C ALA A 111 -14.14 12.20 0.75
N GLY A 112 -14.02 12.81 1.94
CA GLY A 112 -14.51 14.15 2.24
C GLY A 112 -13.62 15.32 1.77
N ASP A 113 -12.34 15.08 1.50
CA ASP A 113 -11.39 16.14 1.15
C ASP A 113 -11.56 16.65 -0.29
N LYS A 114 -12.23 17.78 -0.46
CA LYS A 114 -12.50 18.41 -1.77
C LYS A 114 -11.25 18.72 -2.60
N LYS A 115 -10.05 18.78 -2.01
CA LYS A 115 -8.80 19.04 -2.74
C LYS A 115 -8.24 17.80 -3.43
N LEU A 116 -8.58 16.61 -2.93
CA LEU A 116 -8.15 15.36 -3.55
C LEU A 116 -8.92 15.08 -4.83
N HIS A 117 -8.20 14.79 -5.90
CA HIS A 117 -8.76 14.23 -7.11
C HIS A 117 -8.96 12.71 -6.99
N GLY A 118 -8.05 12.04 -6.29
CA GLY A 118 -8.07 10.59 -6.12
C GLY A 118 -7.08 10.11 -5.07
N ILE A 119 -7.08 8.80 -4.86
CA ILE A 119 -6.14 8.12 -3.98
C ILE A 119 -5.40 6.99 -4.71
N VAL A 120 -4.16 6.77 -4.29
CA VAL A 120 -3.36 5.61 -4.65
C VAL A 120 -3.18 4.76 -3.39
N LEU A 121 -3.74 3.56 -3.41
CA LEU A 121 -3.59 2.56 -2.37
C LEU A 121 -2.38 1.70 -2.66
N LYS A 122 -1.35 1.84 -1.85
CA LYS A 122 -0.18 0.97 -1.89
C LYS A 122 -0.43 -0.21 -0.95
N ILE A 123 -0.72 -1.37 -1.50
CA ILE A 123 -1.07 -2.57 -0.73
C ILE A 123 0.12 -3.52 -0.73
N LYS A 124 0.52 -3.95 0.47
CA LYS A 124 1.68 -4.81 0.66
C LYS A 124 1.42 -5.87 1.73
N SER A 125 1.37 -7.13 1.34
CA SER A 125 1.43 -8.28 2.25
C SER A 125 0.50 -8.16 3.46
N VAL A 126 -0.77 -7.84 3.22
CA VAL A 126 -1.76 -7.59 4.27
C VAL A 126 -2.14 -8.92 4.94
N GLN A 127 -2.15 -8.90 6.27
CA GLN A 127 -2.43 -10.04 7.14
C GLN A 127 -3.68 -9.76 7.98
N ILE A 128 -4.84 -9.77 7.33
CA ILE A 128 -6.14 -9.50 7.96
C ILE A 128 -7.13 -10.62 7.67
N GLY A 129 -8.15 -10.76 8.53
CA GLY A 129 -9.28 -11.67 8.30
C GLY A 129 -10.37 -11.05 7.44
N TRP A 130 -11.35 -11.87 7.04
CA TRP A 130 -12.47 -11.50 6.17
C TRP A 130 -13.30 -10.31 6.67
N GLY A 131 -13.57 -10.21 7.97
CA GLY A 131 -14.30 -9.07 8.54
C GLY A 131 -13.58 -7.74 8.29
N LYS A 132 -12.29 -7.67 8.62
CA LYS A 132 -11.45 -6.49 8.39
C LYS A 132 -11.31 -6.16 6.90
N LEU A 133 -11.18 -7.19 6.06
CA LEU A 133 -11.15 -7.05 4.61
C LEU A 133 -12.41 -6.31 4.13
N HIS A 134 -13.60 -6.76 4.55
CA HIS A 134 -14.88 -6.15 4.18
C HIS A 134 -15.04 -4.71 4.68
N GLU A 135 -14.57 -4.41 5.89
CA GLU A 135 -14.57 -3.04 6.44
C GLU A 135 -13.71 -2.08 5.60
N VAL A 136 -12.48 -2.49 5.27
CA VAL A 136 -11.58 -1.67 4.44
C VAL A 136 -12.14 -1.53 3.02
N ARG A 137 -12.64 -2.61 2.41
CA ARG A 137 -13.30 -2.55 1.09
C ARG A 137 -14.49 -1.59 1.09
N SER A 138 -15.29 -1.60 2.16
CA SER A 138 -16.43 -0.68 2.31
C SER A 138 -15.97 0.78 2.41
N ALA A 139 -14.86 1.05 3.10
CA ALA A 139 -14.27 2.38 3.15
C ALA A 139 -13.73 2.84 1.78
N ILE A 140 -13.08 1.95 1.02
CA ILE A 140 -12.66 2.24 -0.36
C ILE A 140 -13.86 2.54 -1.26
N ALA A 141 -14.96 1.77 -1.11
CA ALA A 141 -16.19 2.01 -1.86
C ALA A 141 -16.79 3.40 -1.55
N ARG A 142 -16.71 3.88 -0.31
CA ARG A 142 -17.13 5.26 0.05
C ARG A 142 -16.27 6.32 -0.65
N VAL A 143 -14.97 6.10 -0.77
CA VAL A 143 -14.07 7.00 -1.53
C VAL A 143 -14.49 7.06 -2.99
N ARG A 144 -14.77 5.92 -3.62
CA ARG A 144 -15.27 5.83 -5.00
C ARG A 144 -16.62 6.51 -5.17
N ALA A 145 -17.55 6.27 -4.24
CA ALA A 145 -18.87 6.90 -4.24
C ALA A 145 -18.81 8.43 -4.11
N ALA A 146 -17.76 8.97 -3.48
CA ALA A 146 -17.48 10.41 -3.42
C ALA A 146 -16.92 10.97 -4.74
N GLY A 147 -16.83 10.18 -5.81
CA GLY A 147 -16.35 10.59 -7.13
C GLY A 147 -14.83 10.68 -7.24
N LYS A 148 -14.08 10.13 -6.27
CA LYS A 148 -12.62 10.07 -6.27
C LYS A 148 -12.16 8.89 -7.10
N ARG A 149 -11.13 9.08 -7.92
CA ARG A 149 -10.45 7.95 -8.58
C ARG A 149 -9.65 7.14 -7.55
N THR A 150 -9.74 5.82 -7.61
CA THR A 150 -9.01 4.92 -6.72
C THR A 150 -8.12 3.97 -7.53
N ILE A 151 -6.82 4.00 -7.26
CA ILE A 151 -5.83 3.13 -7.91
C ILE A 151 -5.19 2.26 -6.85
N ALA A 152 -5.31 0.95 -6.95
CA ALA A 152 -4.55 0.00 -6.15
C ALA A 152 -3.24 -0.34 -6.85
N TRP A 153 -2.13 -0.16 -6.16
CA TRP A 153 -0.82 -0.65 -6.56
C TRP A 153 -0.41 -1.78 -5.61
N LEU A 154 -0.23 -2.98 -6.15
CA LEU A 154 0.22 -4.15 -5.40
C LEU A 154 1.72 -4.33 -5.58
N GLU A 155 2.47 -4.35 -4.48
CA GLU A 155 3.90 -4.74 -4.54
C GLU A 155 4.03 -6.23 -4.88
N GLU A 156 3.17 -7.03 -4.25
CA GLU A 156 2.99 -8.46 -4.47
C GLU A 156 1.48 -8.75 -4.48
N GLY A 157 1.03 -9.71 -5.29
CA GLY A 157 -0.40 -9.98 -5.46
C GLY A 157 -0.91 -11.14 -4.60
N GLY A 158 -0.84 -11.07 -3.27
CA GLY A 158 -1.47 -12.09 -2.41
C GLY A 158 -3.00 -12.13 -2.57
N SER A 159 -3.67 -13.27 -2.28
CA SER A 159 -5.15 -13.36 -2.40
C SER A 159 -5.87 -12.26 -1.60
N MET A 160 -5.44 -11.97 -0.37
CA MET A 160 -6.05 -10.91 0.46
C MET A 160 -5.71 -9.50 -0.05
N ASP A 161 -4.48 -9.28 -0.51
CA ASP A 161 -4.06 -8.02 -1.11
C ASP A 161 -4.88 -7.71 -2.37
N TYR A 162 -5.06 -8.73 -3.20
CA TYR A 162 -5.85 -8.65 -4.42
C TYR A 162 -7.33 -8.42 -4.12
N LEU A 163 -7.89 -9.12 -3.12
CA LEU A 163 -9.25 -8.86 -2.67
C LEU A 163 -9.42 -7.43 -2.15
N LEU A 164 -8.44 -6.79 -1.52
CA LEU A 164 -8.51 -5.35 -1.24
C LEU A 164 -8.44 -4.52 -2.52
N ALA A 165 -7.49 -4.82 -3.40
CA ALA A 165 -7.24 -4.07 -4.62
C ALA A 165 -8.45 -4.03 -5.57
N THR A 166 -9.21 -5.12 -5.67
CA THR A 166 -10.44 -5.17 -6.48
C THR A 166 -11.53 -4.20 -6.00
N ALA A 167 -11.43 -3.62 -4.80
CA ALA A 167 -12.34 -2.56 -4.38
C ALA A 167 -12.03 -1.22 -5.07
N CYS A 168 -10.85 -1.04 -5.65
CA CYS A 168 -10.47 0.15 -6.41
C CYS A 168 -11.01 0.14 -7.85
N ASP A 169 -10.89 1.28 -8.54
CA ASP A 169 -11.23 1.41 -9.96
C ASP A 169 -10.17 0.76 -10.86
N GLU A 170 -8.92 0.80 -10.44
CA GLU A 170 -7.76 0.29 -11.19
C GLU A 170 -6.87 -0.57 -10.27
N VAL A 171 -6.41 -1.71 -10.77
CA VAL A 171 -5.42 -2.59 -10.14
C VAL A 171 -4.17 -2.61 -10.99
N VAL A 172 -3.05 -2.25 -10.38
CA VAL A 172 -1.74 -2.12 -11.00
C VAL A 172 -0.75 -2.98 -10.24
N ILE A 173 0.07 -3.75 -10.97
CA ILE A 173 1.17 -4.53 -10.41
C ILE A 173 2.45 -4.26 -11.21
N PRO A 174 3.66 -4.36 -10.64
CA PRO A 174 4.89 -4.22 -11.42
C PRO A 174 5.13 -5.48 -12.29
N GLU A 175 5.83 -5.35 -13.42
CA GLU A 175 6.11 -6.48 -14.33
C GLU A 175 6.75 -7.72 -13.65
N PRO A 176 7.71 -7.60 -12.72
CA PRO A 176 8.27 -8.77 -12.05
C PRO A 176 7.36 -9.42 -11.00
N ALA A 177 6.23 -8.81 -10.63
CA ALA A 177 5.32 -9.38 -9.66
C ALA A 177 4.54 -10.58 -10.21
N ALA A 178 4.01 -11.38 -9.29
CA ALA A 178 3.04 -12.43 -9.57
C ALA A 178 1.75 -12.16 -8.79
N LEU A 179 0.64 -12.58 -9.38
CA LEU A 179 -0.66 -12.62 -8.71
C LEU A 179 -0.86 -14.02 -8.14
N MET A 180 -0.65 -14.15 -6.83
CA MET A 180 -0.87 -15.33 -6.02
C MET A 180 -2.36 -15.50 -5.69
N LEU A 181 -3.22 -15.34 -6.69
CA LEU A 181 -4.64 -15.64 -6.58
C LEU A 181 -4.83 -17.14 -6.66
N VAL A 182 -4.90 -17.77 -5.49
CA VAL A 182 -5.09 -19.22 -5.32
C VAL A 182 -6.29 -19.49 -4.43
N GLY A 183 -6.82 -20.72 -4.53
CA GLY A 183 -7.97 -21.17 -3.74
C GLY A 183 -7.71 -21.18 -2.23
N LEU A 184 -8.75 -21.50 -1.47
CA LEU A 184 -8.70 -21.55 -0.02
C LEU A 184 -8.37 -22.97 0.46
N ARG A 185 -7.64 -23.06 1.57
CA ARG A 185 -7.38 -24.32 2.28
C ARG A 185 -7.45 -24.10 3.79
N ALA A 186 -7.95 -25.09 4.50
CA ALA A 186 -7.83 -25.19 5.95
C ALA A 186 -6.98 -26.41 6.29
N GLU A 187 -6.06 -26.24 7.24
CA GLU A 187 -5.19 -27.31 7.71
C GLU A 187 -5.33 -27.42 9.22
N VAL A 188 -5.50 -28.66 9.69
CA VAL A 188 -5.59 -28.95 11.12
C VAL A 188 -4.60 -30.06 11.44
N SER A 189 -3.73 -29.79 12.41
CA SER A 189 -2.76 -30.75 12.90
C SER A 189 -3.37 -31.60 14.01
N PHE A 190 -3.09 -32.90 14.01
CA PHE A 190 -3.54 -33.84 15.04
C PHE A 190 -2.34 -34.39 15.83
N TYR A 191 -2.45 -34.37 17.16
CA TYR A 191 -1.38 -34.64 18.11
C TYR A 191 -1.62 -35.86 19.00
N LYS A 192 -2.76 -36.56 18.86
CA LYS A 192 -3.08 -37.75 19.67
C LYS A 192 -1.93 -38.77 19.70
N ASN A 193 -1.41 -39.14 18.53
CA ASN A 193 -0.35 -40.15 18.42
C ASN A 193 0.99 -39.66 19.00
N LEU A 194 1.21 -38.34 19.07
CA LEU A 194 2.36 -37.76 19.76
C LEU A 194 2.18 -37.91 21.27
N PHE A 195 1.00 -37.64 21.80
CA PHE A 195 0.70 -37.77 23.22
C PHE A 195 0.79 -39.23 23.70
N GLU A 196 0.30 -40.19 22.92
CA GLU A 196 0.44 -41.62 23.23
C GLU A 196 1.92 -42.04 23.37
N LYS A 197 2.82 -41.51 22.52
CA LYS A 197 4.26 -41.78 22.60
C LYS A 197 4.92 -41.17 23.84
N LEU A 198 4.35 -40.08 24.36
CA LEU A 198 4.85 -39.37 25.53
C LEU A 198 4.17 -39.82 26.83
N ASP A 199 3.31 -40.83 26.77
CA ASP A 199 2.45 -41.29 27.87
C ASP A 199 1.59 -40.15 28.47
N LEU A 200 1.15 -39.21 27.61
CA LEU A 200 0.25 -38.12 27.95
C LEU A 200 -1.19 -38.48 27.57
N LYS A 201 -2.14 -38.20 28.46
CA LYS A 201 -3.58 -38.40 28.23
C LYS A 201 -4.31 -37.06 28.31
N PRO A 202 -4.77 -36.50 27.18
CA PRO A 202 -5.57 -35.28 27.21
C PRO A 202 -6.95 -35.59 27.81
N ASP A 203 -7.31 -34.90 28.88
CA ASP A 203 -8.65 -34.93 29.47
C ASP A 203 -9.44 -33.70 29.01
N MET A 204 -10.29 -33.89 28.01
CA MET A 204 -11.10 -32.82 27.42
C MET A 204 -12.56 -33.24 27.35
N LEU A 205 -13.42 -32.49 28.04
CA LEU A 205 -14.87 -32.65 27.96
C LEU A 205 -15.42 -31.75 26.87
N ARG A 206 -16.23 -32.32 25.97
CA ARG A 206 -16.97 -31.57 24.94
C ARG A 206 -18.45 -31.88 24.99
N VAL A 207 -19.26 -30.87 24.72
CA VAL A 207 -20.70 -30.97 24.53
C VAL A 207 -21.02 -30.27 23.21
N GLY A 208 -21.72 -30.98 22.32
CA GLY A 208 -22.02 -30.51 20.96
C GLY A 208 -21.21 -31.24 19.89
N GLU A 209 -21.89 -31.65 18.83
CA GLU A 209 -21.31 -32.45 17.75
C GLU A 209 -20.23 -31.69 16.98
N TYR A 210 -20.48 -30.41 16.68
CA TYR A 210 -19.59 -29.49 15.99
C TYR A 210 -18.55 -28.80 16.91
N LYS A 211 -18.49 -29.13 18.21
CA LYS A 211 -17.47 -28.57 19.10
C LYS A 211 -16.13 -29.32 18.91
N SER A 212 -15.49 -29.05 17.79
CA SER A 212 -14.34 -29.78 17.22
C SER A 212 -12.98 -29.41 17.82
N ALA A 213 -12.89 -28.35 18.64
CA ALA A 213 -11.62 -27.85 19.21
C ALA A 213 -10.81 -28.88 20.04
N ALA A 214 -11.47 -29.93 20.56
CA ALA A 214 -10.79 -31.01 21.28
C ALA A 214 -10.26 -32.13 20.36
N GLU A 215 -10.72 -32.21 19.12
CA GLU A 215 -10.36 -33.28 18.18
C GLU A 215 -8.87 -33.33 17.84
N PRO A 216 -8.16 -32.20 17.60
CA PRO A 216 -6.71 -32.20 17.38
C PRO A 216 -5.92 -32.96 18.46
N TYR A 217 -6.42 -32.99 19.69
CA TYR A 217 -5.74 -33.59 20.82
C TYR A 217 -6.21 -35.02 21.11
N THR A 218 -7.47 -35.33 20.80
CA THR A 218 -8.12 -36.60 21.18
C THR A 218 -8.26 -37.60 20.02
N ARG A 219 -8.14 -37.13 18.77
CA ARG A 219 -8.26 -37.91 17.54
C ARG A 219 -6.99 -37.83 16.70
N SER A 220 -6.88 -38.70 15.72
CA SER A 220 -5.79 -38.68 14.72
C SER A 220 -6.19 -38.01 13.40
N GLU A 221 -7.48 -37.73 13.22
CA GLU A 221 -8.06 -37.15 12.01
C GLU A 221 -9.40 -36.45 12.35
N MET A 222 -9.86 -35.60 11.43
CA MET A 222 -11.13 -34.87 11.55
C MET A 222 -12.30 -35.85 11.61
N SER A 223 -13.25 -35.61 12.52
CA SER A 223 -14.57 -36.23 12.43
C SER A 223 -15.32 -35.78 11.17
N PRO A 224 -16.34 -36.55 10.72
CA PRO A 224 -17.21 -36.12 9.64
C PRO A 224 -17.86 -34.75 9.90
N GLN A 225 -18.27 -34.48 11.14
CA GLN A 225 -18.89 -33.21 11.53
C GLN A 225 -17.91 -32.04 11.46
N PHE A 226 -16.67 -32.26 11.91
CA PHE A 226 -15.63 -31.24 11.81
C PHE A 226 -15.25 -30.96 10.35
N ARG A 227 -15.17 -32.01 9.52
CA ARG A 227 -14.93 -31.86 8.08
C ARG A 227 -16.05 -31.06 7.40
N GLU A 228 -17.30 -31.41 7.66
CA GLU A 228 -18.48 -30.72 7.12
C GLU A 228 -18.47 -29.23 7.51
N GLU A 229 -18.19 -28.91 8.78
CA GLU A 229 -18.09 -27.52 9.26
C GLU A 229 -17.01 -26.73 8.51
N MET A 230 -15.81 -27.31 8.37
CA MET A 230 -14.70 -26.64 7.69
C MET A 230 -14.96 -26.47 6.19
N GLU A 231 -15.50 -27.48 5.53
CA GLU A 231 -15.87 -27.43 4.11
C GLU A 231 -16.93 -26.35 3.88
N ALA A 232 -17.99 -26.29 4.70
CA ALA A 232 -19.02 -25.27 4.59
C ALA A 232 -18.48 -23.83 4.76
N ILE A 233 -17.55 -23.61 5.70
CA ILE A 233 -16.91 -22.30 5.91
C ILE A 233 -16.02 -21.94 4.72
N LEU A 234 -15.26 -22.89 4.19
CA LEU A 234 -14.39 -22.66 3.03
C LEU A 234 -15.20 -22.36 1.78
N ASP A 235 -16.30 -23.07 1.55
CA ASP A 235 -17.20 -22.88 0.42
C ASP A 235 -17.85 -21.49 0.44
N ASP A 236 -18.30 -21.02 1.62
CA ASP A 236 -18.84 -19.67 1.79
C ASP A 236 -17.78 -18.60 1.46
N TYR A 237 -16.59 -18.69 2.06
CA TYR A 237 -15.51 -17.75 1.78
C TYR A 237 -15.04 -17.78 0.32
N TYR A 238 -14.99 -18.96 -0.29
CA TYR A 238 -14.65 -19.11 -1.70
C TYR A 238 -15.73 -18.49 -2.60
N GLY A 239 -17.00 -18.71 -2.27
CA GLY A 239 -18.14 -18.07 -2.94
C GLY A 239 -18.03 -16.54 -2.90
N GLN A 240 -17.78 -15.99 -1.71
CA GLN A 240 -17.56 -14.54 -1.53
C GLN A 240 -16.36 -14.03 -2.34
N MET A 241 -15.23 -14.76 -2.35
CA MET A 241 -14.06 -14.41 -3.15
C MET A 241 -14.42 -14.29 -4.64
N VAL A 242 -15.11 -15.30 -5.18
CA VAL A 242 -15.50 -15.35 -6.59
C VAL A 242 -16.47 -14.22 -6.92
N GLU A 243 -17.49 -14.00 -6.10
CA GLU A 243 -18.49 -12.94 -6.30
C GLU A 243 -17.86 -11.55 -6.29
N VAL A 244 -16.98 -11.28 -5.31
CA VAL A 244 -16.27 -10.01 -5.19
C VAL A 244 -15.42 -9.73 -6.42
N ILE A 245 -14.60 -10.70 -6.85
CA ILE A 245 -13.72 -10.52 -8.01
C ILE A 245 -14.55 -10.36 -9.29
N SER A 246 -15.56 -11.21 -9.48
CA SER A 246 -16.45 -11.17 -10.64
C SER A 246 -17.14 -9.81 -10.79
N THR A 247 -17.73 -9.31 -9.70
CA THR A 247 -18.44 -8.02 -9.67
C THR A 247 -17.50 -6.85 -9.93
N SER A 248 -16.35 -6.82 -9.23
CA SER A 248 -15.37 -5.73 -9.35
C SER A 248 -14.70 -5.67 -10.72
N ARG A 249 -14.34 -6.83 -11.28
CA ARG A 249 -13.56 -6.93 -12.53
C ARG A 249 -14.44 -7.09 -13.78
N LYS A 250 -15.76 -7.27 -13.60
CA LYS A 250 -16.73 -7.48 -14.68
C LYS A 250 -16.38 -8.68 -15.57
N ILE A 251 -15.94 -9.77 -14.93
CA ILE A 251 -15.69 -11.08 -15.54
C ILE A 251 -16.65 -12.09 -14.95
N THR A 252 -16.94 -13.17 -15.67
CA THR A 252 -17.91 -14.17 -15.21
C THR A 252 -17.37 -14.96 -14.01
N PRO A 253 -18.22 -15.45 -13.10
CA PRO A 253 -17.78 -16.30 -12.00
C PRO A 253 -16.97 -17.51 -12.45
N ASP A 254 -17.28 -18.11 -13.60
CA ASP A 254 -16.56 -19.26 -14.13
C ASP A 254 -15.15 -18.91 -14.64
N GLU A 255 -14.98 -17.73 -15.25
CA GLU A 255 -13.64 -17.22 -15.60
C GLU A 255 -12.81 -16.96 -14.34
N VAL A 256 -13.42 -16.46 -13.26
CA VAL A 256 -12.73 -16.29 -11.97
C VAL A 256 -12.28 -17.63 -11.41
N ARG A 257 -13.17 -18.63 -11.37
CA ARG A 257 -12.84 -19.98 -10.90
C ARG A 257 -11.70 -20.59 -11.70
N SER A 258 -11.78 -20.52 -13.03
CA SER A 258 -10.72 -21.01 -13.92
C SER A 258 -9.40 -20.28 -13.68
N ALA A 259 -9.43 -18.97 -13.40
CA ALA A 259 -8.23 -18.22 -13.10
C ALA A 259 -7.60 -18.63 -11.77
N ILE A 260 -8.42 -18.85 -10.73
CA ILE A 260 -7.99 -19.36 -9.42
C ILE A 260 -7.36 -20.76 -9.57
N ASP A 261 -7.99 -21.66 -10.33
CA ASP A 261 -7.51 -23.03 -10.55
C ASP A 261 -6.20 -23.08 -11.35
N SER A 262 -5.97 -22.08 -12.21
CA SER A 262 -4.73 -21.91 -12.97
C SER A 262 -3.63 -21.15 -12.21
N GLY A 263 -3.95 -20.61 -11.03
CA GLY A 263 -3.03 -19.83 -10.22
C GLY A 263 -1.88 -20.67 -9.64
N PRO A 264 -0.73 -20.06 -9.31
CA PRO A 264 -0.42 -18.63 -9.39
C PRO A 264 -0.23 -18.08 -10.81
N LEU A 265 -0.57 -16.80 -11.01
CA LEU A 265 -0.49 -16.15 -12.32
C LEU A 265 0.72 -15.21 -12.41
N THR A 266 1.40 -15.22 -13.54
CA THR A 266 2.39 -14.17 -13.87
C THR A 266 1.68 -12.84 -14.10
N SER A 267 2.40 -11.72 -13.95
CA SER A 267 1.86 -10.38 -14.25
C SER A 267 1.21 -10.28 -15.64
N LYS A 268 1.86 -10.86 -16.65
CA LYS A 268 1.35 -10.92 -18.04
C LYS A 268 0.09 -11.78 -18.15
N ALA A 269 0.04 -12.93 -17.47
CA ALA A 269 -1.15 -13.77 -17.46
C ALA A 269 -2.33 -13.07 -16.76
N ALA A 270 -2.09 -12.38 -15.64
CA ALA A 270 -3.10 -11.63 -14.89
C ALA A 270 -3.65 -10.43 -15.68
N LEU A 271 -2.80 -9.76 -16.48
CA LEU A 271 -3.24 -8.72 -17.41
C LEU A 271 -4.13 -9.31 -18.52
N ASN A 272 -3.69 -10.42 -19.13
CA ASN A 272 -4.43 -11.08 -20.21
C ASN A 272 -5.80 -11.62 -19.76
N SER A 273 -5.91 -12.09 -18.51
CA SER A 273 -7.16 -12.54 -17.89
C SER A 273 -8.04 -11.42 -17.33
N LYS A 274 -7.66 -10.15 -17.53
CA LYS A 274 -8.36 -8.95 -17.04
C LYS A 274 -8.47 -8.84 -15.52
N LEU A 275 -7.70 -9.64 -14.78
CA LEU A 275 -7.61 -9.55 -13.32
C LEU A 275 -6.88 -8.28 -12.88
N VAL A 276 -5.95 -7.80 -13.71
CA VAL A 276 -5.16 -6.59 -13.49
C VAL A 276 -5.34 -5.65 -14.68
N ASP A 277 -5.31 -4.35 -14.46
CA ASP A 277 -5.49 -3.34 -15.50
C ASP A 277 -4.17 -2.95 -16.16
N ARG A 278 -3.08 -2.84 -15.39
CA ARG A 278 -1.79 -2.36 -15.88
C ARG A 278 -0.59 -3.00 -15.21
N LEU A 279 0.51 -3.00 -15.96
CA LEU A 279 1.83 -3.43 -15.49
C LEU A 279 2.74 -2.19 -15.37
N GLU A 280 2.75 -1.56 -14.20
CA GLU A 280 3.49 -0.32 -13.95
C GLU A 280 4.19 -0.36 -12.59
N TYR A 281 5.40 0.21 -12.53
CA TYR A 281 6.06 0.53 -11.27
C TYR A 281 5.44 1.78 -10.62
N ILE A 282 5.63 1.95 -9.32
CA ILE A 282 5.01 3.05 -8.57
C ILE A 282 5.44 4.45 -9.08
N ASP A 283 6.68 4.58 -9.56
CA ASP A 283 7.21 5.79 -10.19
C ASP A 283 6.62 6.05 -11.58
N GLN A 284 6.27 4.99 -12.31
CA GLN A 284 5.54 5.09 -13.58
C GLN A 284 4.10 5.53 -13.36
N VAL A 285 3.44 5.03 -12.31
CA VAL A 285 2.11 5.53 -11.88
C VAL A 285 2.21 7.02 -11.55
N GLU A 286 3.21 7.45 -10.78
CA GLU A 286 3.41 8.87 -10.45
C GLU A 286 3.63 9.73 -11.71
N SER A 287 4.49 9.26 -12.61
CA SER A 287 4.75 9.91 -13.91
C SER A 287 3.47 10.01 -14.75
N ARG A 288 2.64 8.97 -14.77
CA ARG A 288 1.36 8.95 -15.48
C ARG A 288 0.36 9.93 -14.90
N LEU A 289 0.19 9.97 -13.58
CA LEU A 289 -0.72 10.91 -12.95
C LEU A 289 -0.32 12.37 -13.22
N LYS A 290 0.99 12.66 -13.30
CA LYS A 290 1.50 13.98 -13.73
C LYS A 290 1.28 14.25 -15.22
N GLY A 291 1.44 13.23 -16.07
CA GLY A 291 1.29 13.34 -17.52
C GLY A 291 -0.16 13.41 -18.01
N GLU A 292 -1.11 12.83 -17.28
CA GLU A 292 -2.56 12.93 -17.54
C GLU A 292 -3.08 14.37 -17.39
N SER A 293 -2.33 15.26 -16.75
CA SER A 293 -2.72 16.66 -16.54
C SER A 293 -1.57 17.63 -16.84
N PRO A 294 -1.20 17.82 -18.13
CA PRO A 294 -0.07 18.68 -18.53
C PRO A 294 -0.23 20.15 -18.11
N ASP A 295 -1.47 20.61 -17.98
CA ASP A 295 -1.82 22.01 -17.65
C ASP A 295 -1.99 22.26 -16.14
N GLU A 296 -1.98 21.20 -15.31
CA GLU A 296 -2.27 21.27 -13.88
C GLU A 296 -1.08 20.76 -13.05
N LYS A 297 -0.73 21.47 -11.97
CA LYS A 297 0.34 21.01 -11.08
C LYS A 297 -0.20 19.84 -10.25
N VAL A 298 0.25 18.63 -10.58
CA VAL A 298 -0.10 17.43 -9.82
C VAL A 298 0.79 17.31 -8.58
N LYS A 299 0.16 17.31 -7.40
CA LYS A 299 0.82 17.13 -6.11
C LYS A 299 0.52 15.74 -5.53
N TRP A 300 1.56 14.95 -5.33
CA TRP A 300 1.47 13.64 -4.71
C TRP A 300 1.72 13.73 -3.20
N LEU A 301 0.67 13.55 -2.39
CA LEU A 301 0.74 13.58 -0.94
C LEU A 301 1.09 12.18 -0.41
N ARG A 302 2.38 11.94 -0.19
CA ARG A 302 2.89 10.71 0.44
C ARG A 302 2.36 10.61 1.88
N ARG A 303 1.96 9.41 2.32
CA ARG A 303 1.43 9.15 3.68
C ARG A 303 0.22 10.02 4.05
N TYR A 304 -0.74 10.15 3.13
CA TYR A 304 -1.91 11.00 3.33
C TYR A 304 -2.71 10.59 4.57
N GLY A 305 -2.98 11.54 5.46
CA GLY A 305 -3.75 11.35 6.69
C GLY A 305 -3.06 10.51 7.78
N LYS A 306 -1.81 10.06 7.58
CA LYS A 306 -1.10 9.30 8.61
C LYS A 306 -0.70 10.23 9.75
N MET A 307 -1.12 9.91 10.98
CA MET A 307 -0.74 10.69 12.16
C MET A 307 0.79 10.70 12.30
N LYS A 308 1.37 11.91 12.37
CA LYS A 308 2.77 12.08 12.73
C LYS A 308 2.88 11.90 14.23
N VAL A 309 3.24 10.70 14.68
CA VAL A 309 3.69 10.50 16.06
C VAL A 309 5.11 11.03 16.14
N ASP A 310 5.26 12.12 16.88
CA ASP A 310 6.55 12.73 17.15
C ASP A 310 7.29 11.83 18.16
N THR A 311 8.22 11.00 17.68
CA THR A 311 9.00 10.05 18.50
C THR A 311 10.19 10.70 19.18
N ASP A 312 10.25 12.03 19.22
CA ASP A 312 11.28 12.74 19.98
C ASP A 312 10.94 12.73 21.47
N PHE A 313 11.40 11.69 22.15
CA PHE A 313 11.34 11.56 23.60
C PHE A 313 12.50 12.29 24.31
N SER A 314 13.36 13.01 23.59
CA SER A 314 14.53 13.67 24.16
C SER A 314 14.18 15.06 24.71
N GLY A 315 13.70 15.08 25.96
CA GLY A 315 13.44 16.31 26.72
C GLY A 315 12.27 16.17 27.70
N PHE A 316 12.07 17.17 28.57
CA PHE A 316 10.97 17.18 29.55
C PHE A 316 9.58 17.07 28.88
N GLY A 317 9.40 17.69 27.71
CA GLY A 317 8.17 17.53 26.91
C GLY A 317 8.01 16.14 26.28
N GLY A 318 9.12 15.43 26.01
CA GLY A 318 9.11 14.06 25.53
C GLY A 318 8.65 13.06 26.59
N MET A 319 9.03 13.25 27.86
CA MET A 319 8.53 12.43 28.97
C MET A 319 7.03 12.64 29.23
N VAL A 320 6.52 13.86 29.11
CA VAL A 320 5.08 14.14 29.22
C VAL A 320 4.31 13.49 28.06
N LYS A 321 4.80 13.61 26.83
CA LYS A 321 4.20 12.94 25.66
C LYS A 321 4.23 11.42 25.77
N MET A 322 5.32 10.83 26.27
CA MET A 322 5.41 9.39 26.54
C MET A 322 4.38 8.97 27.59
N MET A 323 4.20 9.76 28.64
CA MET A 323 3.19 9.51 29.67
C MET A 323 1.77 9.61 29.07
N GLU A 324 1.48 10.61 28.25
CA GLU A 324 0.20 10.77 27.55
C GLU A 324 -0.09 9.61 26.59
N LEU A 325 0.93 9.12 25.88
CA LEU A 325 0.84 7.97 24.98
C LEU A 325 0.59 6.67 25.77
N MET A 326 1.28 6.46 26.89
CA MET A 326 1.08 5.32 27.79
C MET A 326 -0.29 5.37 28.49
N MET A 327 -0.87 6.56 28.65
CA MET A 327 -2.19 6.79 29.23
C MET A 327 -3.33 6.76 28.17
N GLY A 328 -3.02 6.55 26.89
CA GLY A 328 -4.01 6.44 25.82
C GLY A 328 -4.72 7.75 25.46
N ILE A 329 -4.10 8.91 25.73
CA ILE A 329 -4.68 10.22 25.43
C ILE A 329 -4.32 10.61 23.99
N GLU A 330 -5.32 10.69 23.10
CA GLU A 330 -5.13 11.16 21.71
C GLU A 330 -4.64 12.62 21.69
N GLN A 331 -3.53 12.88 21.01
CA GLN A 331 -3.03 14.24 20.77
C GLN A 331 -3.93 14.96 19.75
N PRO A 332 -4.38 16.20 20.02
CA PRO A 332 -5.21 16.94 19.08
C PRO A 332 -4.44 17.29 17.81
N GLN A 333 -5.11 17.13 16.66
CA GLN A 333 -4.59 17.42 15.32
C GLN A 333 -4.02 18.86 15.24
N ARG A 334 -2.71 19.01 15.04
CA ARG A 334 -2.14 20.31 14.65
C ARG A 334 -2.45 20.55 13.17
N LYS A 335 -3.27 21.58 12.92
CA LYS A 335 -3.71 22.06 11.60
C LYS A 335 -2.56 22.36 10.65
#